data_AF-A0A352Z3P0-F1
#
_entry.id   AF-A0A352Z3P0-F1
#
_cell.length_a   1.000
_cell.length_b   1.000
_cell.length_c   1.000
_cell.angle_alpha   90.00
_cell.angle_beta   90.00
_cell.angle_gamma   90.00
#
_symmetry.space_group_name_H-M   'P 1'
#
loop_
_entity.id
_entity.type
_entity.pdbx_description
1 polymer ?
#
loop_
_entity_poly.entity_id
_entity_poly.type
_entity_poly.pdbx_seq_one_letter_code
_entity_poly.pdbx_strand_id
1 'polypeptide(L)'
;MYPGQVKIIAERNAPRLNYTAGLILGDILGLDWEIITDLNDRGDYPLINYSSILVPGSFKIQPFPLLFEYGIRPVEISVSDWNGLPVIFHSTSDSDIPFDIFASSFYLVSRYEEYLEYQPDKHGRFAGSSSIAYRNGFLTIPVVDLWAKAFADLLSAKYPWLVFRKREYKALLTIDSDQPFAYKGKGLLRTMGGLVHDIAVWPRNSFERLRVLSGKSSDPFAVYDYIISNIEETSSDAKFFFPAGKLSDYDRNPSWKNQEYRNLIRETGEKYVAGLHPSYYASENSQVFRTEKDRLQSVLGREINISRFHFIRFKLPGSYKMLIDEGISEDHSMGYPDEPGFRAGIAGPFMFYDLEEEKTSGLKVVPFQVMDATLYQYRQLDPDLAEELILKLISETRKAGGLFVSLWHNTSLQDKPEWQGWRRLFEKMLKIQQT
;
A
#
# COMPACT_ATOMS: atom_id res chain seq x y z
N MET A 1 10.90 -0.35 -37.91
CA MET A 1 10.09 0.52 -37.04
C MET A 1 9.82 -0.28 -35.79
N TYR A 2 10.47 0.03 -34.67
CA TYR A 2 10.31 -0.70 -33.41
C TYR A 2 8.93 -0.36 -32.83
N PRO A 3 7.97 -1.29 -32.76
CA PRO A 3 6.67 -0.99 -32.21
C PRO A 3 6.81 -0.84 -30.70
N GLY A 4 6.83 0.41 -30.19
CA GLY A 4 6.70 0.69 -28.76
C GLY A 4 7.75 1.60 -28.12
N GLN A 5 8.81 2.02 -28.82
CA GLN A 5 9.81 2.91 -28.23
C GLN A 5 9.42 4.40 -28.36
N VAL A 6 9.44 5.12 -27.24
CA VAL A 6 9.22 6.58 -27.15
C VAL A 6 10.46 7.25 -26.57
N LYS A 7 10.89 8.36 -27.17
CA LYS A 7 11.99 9.16 -26.61
C LYS A 7 11.46 10.38 -25.88
N ILE A 8 12.17 10.81 -24.84
CA ILE A 8 11.94 12.07 -24.14
C ILE A 8 13.16 12.96 -24.37
N ILE A 9 13.01 14.12 -25.02
CA ILE A 9 14.07 15.14 -25.04
C ILE A 9 13.94 16.01 -23.79
N ALA A 10 15.03 16.11 -23.02
CA ALA A 10 15.10 16.88 -21.78
C ALA A 10 16.44 17.62 -21.68
N GLU A 11 16.50 18.67 -20.86
CA GLU A 11 17.72 19.49 -20.70
C GLU A 11 18.89 18.71 -20.11
N ARG A 12 18.60 17.74 -19.24
CA ARG A 12 19.57 16.78 -18.71
C ARG A 12 18.89 15.49 -18.29
N ASN A 13 19.67 14.44 -18.18
CA ASN A 13 19.23 13.19 -17.60
C ASN A 13 19.15 13.31 -16.06
N ALA A 14 17.94 13.43 -15.49
CA ALA A 14 17.72 13.64 -14.06
C ALA A 14 17.15 12.39 -13.37
N PRO A 15 17.59 12.02 -12.14
CA PRO A 15 17.11 10.81 -11.47
C PRO A 15 15.59 10.75 -11.26
N ARG A 16 14.97 11.86 -10.83
CA ARG A 16 13.51 11.96 -10.62
C ARG A 16 12.72 11.81 -11.92
N LEU A 17 13.23 12.38 -13.01
CA LEU A 17 12.63 12.22 -14.34
C LEU A 17 12.75 10.77 -14.83
N ASN A 18 13.91 10.12 -14.70
CA ASN A 18 14.06 8.69 -15.05
C ASN A 18 13.07 7.82 -14.30
N TYR A 19 13.00 7.99 -12.98
CA TYR A 19 12.13 7.19 -12.14
C TYR A 19 10.66 7.31 -12.60
N THR A 20 10.20 8.55 -12.82
CA THR A 20 8.79 8.77 -13.12
C THR A 20 8.44 8.47 -14.57
N ALA A 21 9.37 8.67 -15.50
CA ALA A 21 9.24 8.18 -16.87
C ALA A 21 9.18 6.64 -16.90
N GLY A 22 10.02 5.97 -16.11
CA GLY A 22 10.00 4.52 -15.92
C GLY A 22 8.66 4.02 -15.39
N LEU A 23 8.13 4.67 -14.36
CA LEU A 23 6.82 4.32 -13.80
C LEU A 23 5.68 4.53 -14.82
N ILE A 24 5.61 5.70 -15.46
CA ILE A 24 4.49 6.05 -16.33
C ILE A 24 4.60 5.33 -17.68
N LEU A 25 5.70 5.49 -18.40
CA LEU A 25 5.87 4.91 -19.74
C LEU A 25 6.14 3.41 -19.67
N GLY A 26 7.04 2.99 -18.77
CA GLY A 26 7.44 1.58 -18.64
C GLY A 26 6.42 0.74 -17.86
N ASP A 27 6.20 1.03 -16.58
CA ASP A 27 5.44 0.16 -15.67
C ASP A 27 3.92 0.26 -15.82
N ILE A 28 3.39 1.42 -16.19
CA ILE A 28 1.95 1.61 -16.42
C ILE A 28 1.63 1.35 -17.89
N LEU A 29 2.25 2.11 -18.80
CA LEU A 29 1.91 2.10 -20.22
C LEU A 29 2.54 0.97 -21.05
N GLY A 30 3.63 0.36 -20.57
CA GLY A 30 4.26 -0.79 -21.21
C GLY A 30 5.03 -0.44 -22.48
N LEU A 31 5.56 0.78 -22.54
CA LEU A 31 6.38 1.28 -23.63
C LEU A 31 7.87 1.10 -23.31
N ASP A 32 8.65 0.86 -24.36
CA ASP A 32 10.09 1.08 -24.28
C ASP A 32 10.34 2.58 -24.29
N TRP A 33 11.30 3.07 -23.51
CA TRP A 33 11.54 4.50 -23.42
C TRP A 33 13.01 4.84 -23.21
N GLU A 34 13.38 6.06 -23.60
CA GLU A 34 14.72 6.59 -23.45
C GLU A 34 14.67 8.11 -23.26
N ILE A 35 15.44 8.63 -22.31
CA ILE A 35 15.71 10.08 -22.21
C ILE A 35 16.94 10.40 -23.05
N ILE A 36 16.80 11.37 -23.95
CA ILE A 36 17.88 11.94 -24.74
C ILE A 36 18.11 13.40 -24.34
N THR A 37 19.35 13.87 -24.48
CA THR A 37 19.74 15.26 -24.23
C THR A 37 20.23 15.97 -25.48
N ASP A 38 20.47 15.24 -26.57
CA ASP A 38 20.75 15.77 -27.91
C ASP A 38 19.62 15.34 -28.86
N LEU A 39 19.07 16.30 -29.60
CA LEU A 39 18.06 16.03 -30.62
C LEU A 39 18.58 15.15 -31.76
N ASN A 40 19.89 15.11 -32.00
CA ASN A 40 20.50 14.20 -32.98
C ASN A 40 20.22 12.72 -32.63
N ASP A 41 20.02 12.41 -31.36
CA ASP A 41 19.72 11.05 -30.89
C ASP A 41 18.22 10.68 -31.03
N ARG A 42 17.37 11.59 -31.52
CA ARG A 42 15.92 11.37 -31.65
C ARG A 42 15.61 10.14 -32.51
N GLY A 43 16.26 9.98 -33.65
CA GLY A 43 15.88 9.01 -34.68
C GLY A 43 14.43 9.17 -35.18
N ASP A 44 13.87 8.12 -35.76
CA ASP A 44 12.49 8.08 -36.28
C ASP A 44 11.47 7.61 -35.22
N TYR A 45 11.68 8.02 -33.97
CA TYR A 45 10.84 7.63 -32.84
C TYR A 45 9.83 8.72 -32.46
N PRO A 46 8.64 8.35 -31.94
CA PRO A 46 7.78 9.27 -31.21
C PRO A 46 8.55 10.02 -30.14
N LEU A 47 8.36 11.34 -30.06
CA LEU A 47 9.13 12.21 -29.19
C LEU A 47 8.22 12.97 -28.24
N ILE A 48 8.47 12.83 -26.94
CA ILE A 48 7.95 13.71 -25.91
C ILE A 48 9.00 14.82 -25.71
N ASN A 49 8.59 16.07 -25.88
CA ASN A 49 9.42 17.23 -25.58
C ASN A 49 9.15 17.70 -24.15
N TYR A 50 10.10 17.39 -23.27
CA TYR A 50 10.11 17.77 -21.87
C TYR A 50 11.26 18.76 -21.62
N SER A 51 11.27 19.85 -22.40
CA SER A 51 12.29 20.89 -22.35
C SER A 51 11.75 22.24 -22.83
N SER A 52 12.58 23.27 -22.75
CA SER A 52 12.27 24.63 -23.21
C SER A 52 12.43 24.85 -24.72
N ILE A 53 13.07 23.93 -25.45
CA ILE A 53 13.31 24.09 -26.88
C ILE A 53 12.07 23.76 -27.72
N LEU A 54 11.91 24.44 -28.86
CA LEU A 54 10.83 24.16 -29.81
C LEU A 54 11.21 22.99 -30.72
N VAL A 55 10.42 21.91 -30.68
CA VAL A 55 10.63 20.72 -31.52
C VAL A 55 9.35 20.41 -32.30
N PRO A 56 9.25 20.79 -33.58
CA PRO A 56 8.07 20.53 -34.38
C PRO A 56 7.69 19.04 -34.42
N GLY A 57 6.38 18.77 -34.31
CA GLY A 57 5.81 17.42 -34.35
C GLY A 57 6.02 16.58 -33.09
N SER A 58 6.67 17.11 -32.05
CA SER A 58 6.80 16.44 -30.73
C SER A 58 5.55 16.61 -29.86
N PHE A 59 5.40 15.75 -28.85
CA PHE A 59 4.40 15.88 -27.80
C PHE A 59 4.95 16.75 -26.67
N LYS A 60 4.49 17.99 -26.52
CA LYS A 60 5.02 18.97 -25.56
C LYS A 60 4.40 18.80 -24.19
N ILE A 61 5.26 18.69 -23.19
CA ILE A 61 4.92 18.77 -21.76
C ILE A 61 5.85 19.81 -21.16
N GLN A 62 5.30 20.91 -20.63
CA GLN A 62 6.11 21.92 -19.96
C GLN A 62 6.69 21.35 -18.66
N PRO A 63 8.02 21.31 -18.50
CA PRO A 63 8.62 20.78 -17.29
C PRO A 63 8.39 21.68 -16.08
N PHE A 64 7.97 21.07 -14.98
CA PHE A 64 8.01 21.66 -13.66
C PHE A 64 9.39 21.43 -13.03
N PRO A 65 10.01 22.43 -12.37
CA PRO A 65 11.40 22.34 -11.89
C PRO A 65 11.71 21.16 -10.97
N LEU A 66 10.72 20.65 -10.24
CA LEU A 66 10.86 19.60 -9.23
C LEU A 66 11.67 18.38 -9.69
N LEU A 67 11.53 17.95 -10.95
CA LEU A 67 12.22 16.76 -11.46
C LEU A 67 13.71 16.96 -11.73
N PHE A 68 14.17 18.20 -11.75
CA PHE A 68 15.57 18.56 -11.97
C PHE A 68 16.27 19.05 -10.69
N GLU A 69 15.53 19.22 -9.59
CA GLU A 69 16.08 19.70 -8.32
C GLU A 69 16.76 18.58 -7.51
N TYR A 70 17.67 18.99 -6.62
CA TYR A 70 18.23 18.15 -5.57
C TYR A 70 17.70 18.59 -4.21
N GLY A 71 17.54 17.65 -3.29
CA GLY A 71 17.08 17.94 -1.94
C GLY A 71 15.59 18.22 -1.87
N ILE A 72 15.14 18.56 -0.67
CA ILE A 72 13.72 18.58 -0.32
C ILE A 72 13.39 19.98 0.20
N ARG A 73 12.42 20.61 -0.46
CA ARG A 73 11.88 21.92 -0.07
C ARG A 73 10.36 21.93 -0.24
N PRO A 74 9.65 22.78 0.52
CA PRO A 74 8.24 23.04 0.26
C PRO A 74 8.00 23.48 -1.19
N VAL A 75 6.90 23.01 -1.76
CA VAL A 75 6.43 23.37 -3.09
C VAL A 75 4.99 23.85 -2.96
N GLU A 76 4.68 25.01 -3.53
CA GLU A 76 3.30 25.49 -3.62
C GLU A 76 2.55 24.70 -4.67
N ILE A 77 1.39 24.15 -4.28
CA ILE A 77 0.59 23.30 -5.16
C ILE A 77 -0.82 23.88 -5.26
N SER A 78 -1.21 24.19 -6.47
CA SER A 78 -2.60 24.45 -6.83
C SER A 78 -3.19 23.19 -7.46
N VAL A 79 -4.42 22.86 -7.06
CA VAL A 79 -5.18 21.74 -7.61
C VAL A 79 -6.28 22.32 -8.49
N SER A 80 -6.38 21.85 -9.73
CA SER A 80 -7.52 22.15 -10.61
C SER A 80 -8.15 20.88 -11.15
N ASP A 81 -9.33 21.01 -11.76
CA ASP A 81 -9.93 19.95 -12.54
C ASP A 81 -9.44 19.99 -13.99
N TRP A 82 -9.18 18.81 -14.56
CA TRP A 82 -8.99 18.59 -16.00
C TRP A 82 -9.77 17.34 -16.42
N ASN A 83 -10.86 17.53 -17.17
CA ASN A 83 -11.73 16.45 -17.64
C ASN A 83 -12.26 15.55 -16.50
N GLY A 84 -12.59 16.13 -15.35
CA GLY A 84 -13.05 15.38 -14.18
C GLY A 84 -11.93 14.72 -13.36
N LEU A 85 -10.66 14.95 -13.73
CA LEU A 85 -9.50 14.51 -12.96
C LEU A 85 -8.86 15.70 -12.25
N PRO A 86 -8.58 15.60 -10.93
CA PRO A 86 -7.78 16.60 -10.26
C PRO A 86 -6.34 16.52 -10.79
N VAL A 87 -5.73 17.68 -11.05
CA VAL A 87 -4.36 17.80 -11.56
C VAL A 87 -3.60 18.85 -10.76
N ILE A 88 -2.28 18.66 -10.67
CA ILE A 88 -1.32 19.59 -10.03
C ILE A 88 -0.20 19.92 -11.00
N PHE A 89 0.60 20.94 -10.70
CA PHE A 89 1.70 21.44 -11.55
C PHE A 89 1.27 21.77 -12.98
N HIS A 90 0.45 22.81 -13.11
CA HIS A 90 -0.08 23.27 -14.39
C HIS A 90 1.03 23.59 -15.41
N SER A 91 0.78 23.17 -16.65
CA SER A 91 1.59 23.52 -17.80
C SER A 91 1.06 24.80 -18.46
N THR A 92 1.86 25.37 -19.35
CA THR A 92 1.44 26.51 -20.18
C THR A 92 0.42 26.07 -21.23
N SER A 93 -0.38 27.02 -21.73
CA SER A 93 -1.48 26.75 -22.68
C SER A 93 -1.05 26.21 -24.04
N ASP A 94 0.25 26.23 -24.35
CA ASP A 94 0.84 25.69 -25.58
C ASP A 94 1.36 24.25 -25.42
N SER A 95 1.17 23.63 -24.25
CA SER A 95 1.48 22.21 -24.01
C SER A 95 0.36 21.30 -24.53
N ASP A 96 0.69 20.08 -24.98
CA ASP A 96 -0.30 19.09 -25.45
C ASP A 96 -1.13 18.49 -24.30
N ILE A 97 -0.67 18.65 -23.05
CA ILE A 97 -1.34 18.29 -21.80
C ILE A 97 -1.25 19.47 -20.83
N PRO A 98 -2.31 19.80 -20.04
CA PRO A 98 -2.35 21.06 -19.28
C PRO A 98 -1.64 21.00 -17.92
N PHE A 99 -0.90 19.93 -17.64
CA PHE A 99 -0.15 19.75 -16.42
C PHE A 99 1.05 18.83 -16.66
N ASP A 100 2.06 18.95 -15.80
CA ASP A 100 3.23 18.09 -15.84
C ASP A 100 2.93 16.74 -15.20
N ILE A 101 2.50 15.78 -16.02
CA ILE A 101 2.21 14.42 -15.56
C ILE A 101 3.39 13.75 -14.85
N PHE A 102 4.63 14.02 -15.26
CA PHE A 102 5.80 13.41 -14.63
C PHE A 102 6.05 14.03 -13.25
N ALA A 103 6.05 15.36 -13.12
CA ALA A 103 6.24 15.99 -11.81
C ALA A 103 5.10 15.67 -10.84
N SER A 104 3.86 15.64 -11.34
CA SER A 104 2.67 15.38 -10.54
C SER A 104 2.65 13.95 -10.00
N SER A 105 3.00 12.99 -10.86
CA SER A 105 3.12 11.58 -10.45
C SER A 105 4.29 11.39 -9.48
N PHE A 106 5.43 12.05 -9.72
CA PHE A 106 6.59 11.96 -8.84
C PHE A 106 6.26 12.44 -7.42
N TYR A 107 5.61 13.60 -7.29
CA TYR A 107 5.27 14.18 -6.00
C TYR A 107 4.41 13.24 -5.15
N LEU A 108 3.40 12.61 -5.77
CA LEU A 108 2.50 11.69 -5.08
C LEU A 108 3.17 10.35 -4.76
N VAL A 109 3.87 9.74 -5.72
CA VAL A 109 4.40 8.38 -5.57
C VAL A 109 5.65 8.35 -4.69
N SER A 110 6.52 9.36 -4.77
CA SER A 110 7.66 9.51 -3.84
C SER A 110 7.23 9.86 -2.41
N ARG A 111 5.93 10.13 -2.19
CA ARG A 111 5.39 10.66 -0.94
C ARG A 111 6.12 11.92 -0.49
N TYR A 112 6.42 12.82 -1.43
CA TYR A 112 7.24 14.01 -1.20
C TYR A 112 6.75 14.85 -0.01
N GLU A 113 5.43 14.95 0.21
CA GLU A 113 4.84 15.67 1.34
C GLU A 113 5.24 15.12 2.73
N GLU A 114 5.63 13.85 2.83
CA GLU A 114 6.02 13.21 4.09
C GLU A 114 7.48 13.47 4.48
N TYR A 115 8.27 14.04 3.56
CA TYR A 115 9.62 14.52 3.84
C TYR A 115 9.64 16.00 4.27
N LEU A 116 8.51 16.69 4.15
CA LEU A 116 8.32 18.04 4.63
C LEU A 116 7.91 18.04 6.11
N GLU A 117 7.90 19.21 6.73
CA GLU A 117 7.37 19.34 8.09
C GLU A 117 5.86 19.02 8.11
N TYR A 118 5.46 18.08 8.96
CA TYR A 118 4.07 17.71 9.17
C TYR A 118 3.79 17.50 10.66
N GLN A 119 2.52 17.58 11.04
CA GLN A 119 2.10 17.21 12.39
C GLN A 119 1.81 15.71 12.42
N PRO A 120 2.63 14.91 13.14
CA PRO A 120 2.37 13.48 13.23
C PRO A 120 1.16 13.19 14.12
N ASP A 121 0.51 12.06 13.88
CA ASP A 121 -0.46 11.53 14.82
C ASP A 121 0.19 11.02 16.13
N LYS A 122 -0.63 10.51 17.05
CA LYS A 122 -0.16 9.98 18.35
C LYS A 122 0.86 8.81 18.25
N HIS A 123 0.99 8.19 17.07
CA HIS A 123 1.93 7.10 16.81
C HIS A 123 3.16 7.55 16.02
N GLY A 124 3.25 8.83 15.64
CA GLY A 124 4.34 9.35 14.81
C GLY A 124 4.09 9.24 13.30
N ARG A 125 2.87 8.90 12.87
CA ARG A 125 2.52 8.63 11.47
C ARG A 125 2.03 9.89 10.77
N PHE A 126 2.19 9.93 9.46
CA PHE A 126 1.55 10.95 8.62
C PHE A 126 0.04 10.68 8.54
N ALA A 127 -0.79 11.65 8.90
CA ALA A 127 -2.24 11.53 8.87
C ALA A 127 -2.78 11.74 7.45
N GLY A 128 -3.66 10.85 7.00
CA GLY A 128 -4.31 10.94 5.68
C GLY A 128 -5.10 12.23 5.52
N SER A 129 -5.76 12.68 6.59
CA SER A 129 -6.45 13.96 6.67
C SER A 129 -5.57 15.20 6.39
N SER A 130 -4.26 15.09 6.59
CA SER A 130 -3.29 16.15 6.29
C SER A 130 -2.77 16.11 4.85
N SER A 131 -3.04 15.04 4.09
CA SER A 131 -2.54 14.93 2.72
C SER A 131 -3.17 15.95 1.78
N ILE A 132 -2.45 16.34 0.74
CA ILE A 132 -3.02 17.18 -0.34
C ILE A 132 -4.24 16.50 -0.98
N ALA A 133 -4.20 15.17 -1.12
CA ALA A 133 -5.27 14.39 -1.72
C ALA A 133 -6.55 14.42 -0.92
N TYR A 134 -6.47 14.31 0.41
CA TYR A 134 -7.62 14.45 1.29
C TYR A 134 -8.17 15.87 1.27
N ARG A 135 -7.29 16.88 1.46
CA ARG A 135 -7.67 18.30 1.53
C ARG A 135 -8.38 18.80 0.27
N ASN A 136 -8.13 18.18 -0.87
CA ASN A 136 -8.74 18.52 -2.15
C ASN A 136 -9.71 17.44 -2.68
N GLY A 137 -10.14 16.50 -1.82
CA GLY A 137 -11.24 15.58 -2.13
C GLY A 137 -10.93 14.48 -3.15
N PHE A 138 -9.65 14.19 -3.45
CA PHE A 138 -9.25 13.21 -4.46
C PHE A 138 -8.55 11.97 -3.90
N LEU A 139 -8.50 11.80 -2.58
CA LEU A 139 -7.88 10.64 -1.93
C LEU A 139 -8.46 9.29 -2.41
N THR A 140 -9.73 9.26 -2.81
CA THR A 140 -10.40 8.05 -3.31
C THR A 140 -10.20 7.79 -4.80
N ILE A 141 -9.31 8.52 -5.48
CA ILE A 141 -9.06 8.43 -6.92
C ILE A 141 -7.59 8.02 -7.16
N PRO A 142 -7.30 6.96 -7.95
CA PRO A 142 -5.94 6.58 -8.34
C PRO A 142 -5.46 7.49 -9.48
N VAL A 143 -5.29 8.78 -9.16
CA VAL A 143 -5.03 9.85 -10.14
C VAL A 143 -3.82 9.56 -11.02
N VAL A 144 -2.77 8.93 -10.50
CA VAL A 144 -1.56 8.60 -11.29
C VAL A 144 -1.88 7.62 -12.41
N ASP A 145 -2.64 6.56 -12.12
CA ASP A 145 -3.05 5.59 -13.14
C ASP A 145 -4.02 6.21 -14.16
N LEU A 146 -4.95 7.06 -13.70
CA LEU A 146 -5.92 7.72 -14.58
C LEU A 146 -5.27 8.81 -15.45
N TRP A 147 -4.29 9.55 -14.92
CA TRP A 147 -3.47 10.47 -15.68
C TRP A 147 -2.66 9.73 -16.75
N ALA A 148 -2.03 8.60 -16.41
CA ALA A 148 -1.30 7.78 -17.37
C ALA A 148 -2.21 7.29 -18.51
N LYS A 149 -3.43 6.86 -18.19
CA LYS A 149 -4.43 6.46 -19.18
C LYS A 149 -4.83 7.61 -20.11
N ALA A 150 -5.16 8.78 -19.54
CA ALA A 150 -5.48 9.96 -20.33
C ALA A 150 -4.28 10.41 -21.19
N PHE A 151 -3.07 10.27 -20.67
CA PHE A 151 -1.84 10.55 -21.42
C PHE A 151 -1.64 9.57 -22.57
N ALA A 152 -1.94 8.28 -22.39
CA ALA A 152 -1.91 7.31 -23.48
C ALA A 152 -2.91 7.65 -24.59
N ASP A 153 -4.11 8.13 -24.25
CA ASP A 153 -5.11 8.57 -25.23
C ASP A 153 -4.58 9.76 -26.07
N LEU A 154 -3.97 10.75 -25.41
CA LEU A 154 -3.35 11.90 -26.07
C LEU A 154 -2.15 11.50 -26.94
N LEU A 155 -1.29 10.59 -26.45
CA LEU A 155 -0.16 10.06 -27.22
C LEU A 155 -0.65 9.24 -28.43
N SER A 156 -1.70 8.44 -28.28
CA SER A 156 -2.30 7.67 -29.37
C SER A 156 -2.86 8.57 -30.46
N ALA A 157 -3.49 9.69 -30.08
CA ALA A 157 -4.00 10.67 -31.04
C ALA A 157 -2.87 11.30 -31.88
N LYS A 158 -1.69 11.51 -31.28
CA LYS A 158 -0.52 12.09 -31.94
C LYS A 158 0.33 11.07 -32.69
N TYR A 159 0.43 9.86 -32.15
CA TYR A 159 1.26 8.76 -32.66
C TYR A 159 0.42 7.48 -32.76
N PRO A 160 -0.42 7.34 -33.80
CA PRO A 160 -1.43 6.26 -33.90
C PRO A 160 -0.89 4.83 -33.97
N TRP A 161 0.42 4.67 -34.19
CA TRP A 161 1.09 3.37 -34.25
C TRP A 161 1.68 2.94 -32.89
N LEU A 162 1.59 3.76 -31.85
CA LEU A 162 1.99 3.34 -30.50
C LEU A 162 1.01 2.30 -29.95
N VAL A 163 1.57 1.25 -29.35
CA VAL A 163 0.81 0.17 -28.72
C VAL A 163 1.07 0.22 -27.23
N PHE A 164 -0.01 0.30 -26.45
CA PHE A 164 0.04 0.38 -25.00
C PHE A 164 -0.37 -0.95 -24.39
N ARG A 165 0.26 -1.31 -23.27
CA ARG A 165 -0.15 -2.47 -22.48
C ARG A 165 -1.55 -2.24 -21.92
N LYS A 166 -2.46 -3.17 -22.19
CA LYS A 166 -3.72 -3.24 -21.46
C LYS A 166 -3.46 -3.79 -20.07
N ARG A 167 -3.68 -2.97 -19.04
CA ARG A 167 -3.66 -3.42 -17.64
C ARG A 167 -5.03 -3.96 -17.24
N GLU A 168 -5.01 -4.98 -16.39
CA GLU A 168 -6.19 -5.62 -15.88
C GLU A 168 -6.30 -5.38 -14.38
N TYR A 169 -7.54 -5.17 -13.94
CA TYR A 169 -7.85 -5.11 -12.52
C TYR A 169 -7.47 -6.42 -11.83
N LYS A 170 -6.90 -6.29 -10.64
CA LYS A 170 -6.66 -7.41 -9.72
C LYS A 170 -7.10 -7.02 -8.32
N ALA A 171 -7.36 -8.01 -7.49
CA ALA A 171 -7.63 -7.83 -6.08
C ALA A 171 -6.62 -8.65 -5.25
N LEU A 172 -6.22 -8.11 -4.10
CA LEU A 172 -5.39 -8.80 -3.13
C LEU A 172 -5.97 -8.60 -1.73
N LEU A 173 -6.33 -9.70 -1.07
CA LEU A 173 -6.63 -9.69 0.35
C LEU A 173 -5.34 -9.77 1.15
N THR A 174 -5.24 -8.99 2.20
CA THR A 174 -4.15 -9.12 3.17
C THR A 174 -4.70 -9.21 4.58
N ILE A 175 -4.13 -10.14 5.37
CA ILE A 175 -4.58 -10.44 6.72
C ILE A 175 -3.44 -10.19 7.71
N ASP A 176 -3.71 -9.35 8.71
CA ASP A 176 -2.81 -9.12 9.83
C ASP A 176 -3.26 -9.96 11.03
N SER A 177 -2.31 -10.75 11.56
CA SER A 177 -2.55 -11.77 12.58
C SER A 177 -2.22 -11.24 14.00
N ASP A 178 -2.74 -10.06 14.36
CA ASP A 178 -2.40 -9.32 15.59
C ASP A 178 -2.72 -10.04 16.89
N GLN A 179 -3.78 -10.83 16.93
CA GLN A 179 -4.09 -11.62 18.12
C GLN A 179 -4.66 -12.95 17.65
N PRO A 180 -3.82 -13.93 17.27
CA PRO A 180 -4.29 -15.22 16.77
C PRO A 180 -5.09 -16.02 17.81
N PHE A 181 -4.91 -15.73 19.11
CA PHE A 181 -5.57 -16.46 20.20
C PHE A 181 -6.02 -15.56 21.35
N ALA A 182 -7.28 -15.69 21.74
CA ALA A 182 -7.84 -14.96 22.87
C ALA A 182 -7.37 -15.59 24.18
N TYR A 183 -7.27 -16.93 24.21
CA TYR A 183 -6.91 -17.69 25.41
C TYR A 183 -5.89 -18.81 25.17
N LYS A 184 -5.91 -19.49 24.01
CA LYS A 184 -4.92 -20.52 23.68
C LYS A 184 -3.53 -19.90 23.52
N GLY A 185 -2.48 -20.54 24.04
CA GLY A 185 -1.09 -20.06 23.89
C GLY A 185 -0.64 -18.85 24.72
N LYS A 186 -1.47 -18.32 25.63
CA LYS A 186 -1.01 -17.37 26.66
C LYS A 186 -0.43 -18.16 27.85
N GLY A 187 0.78 -17.83 28.28
CA GLY A 187 1.48 -18.56 29.35
C GLY A 187 0.68 -18.62 30.66
N LEU A 188 0.87 -19.70 31.44
CA LEU A 188 0.12 -20.05 32.67
C LEU A 188 -0.09 -18.87 33.64
N LEU A 189 0.92 -18.01 33.82
CA LEU A 189 0.85 -16.83 34.68
C LEU A 189 -0.20 -15.78 34.22
N ARG A 190 -0.39 -15.60 32.91
CA ARG A 190 -1.41 -14.68 32.35
C ARG A 190 -2.81 -15.31 32.35
N THR A 191 -2.88 -16.64 32.24
CA THR A 191 -4.11 -17.40 32.43
C THR A 191 -4.62 -17.26 33.86
N MET A 192 -3.73 -17.39 34.85
CA MET A 192 -4.04 -17.19 36.27
C MET A 192 -4.33 -15.72 36.62
N GLY A 193 -3.52 -14.76 36.15
CA GLY A 193 -3.74 -13.34 36.40
C GLY A 193 -5.04 -12.81 35.81
N GLY A 194 -5.40 -13.26 34.60
CA GLY A 194 -6.69 -12.92 34.02
C GLY A 194 -7.88 -13.67 34.65
N LEU A 195 -7.70 -14.87 35.22
CA LEU A 195 -8.73 -15.51 36.05
C LEU A 195 -9.01 -14.69 37.31
N VAL A 196 -7.97 -14.19 38.00
CA VAL A 196 -8.13 -13.36 39.20
C VAL A 196 -8.78 -12.00 38.86
N HIS A 197 -8.39 -11.38 37.74
CA HIS A 197 -9.01 -10.14 37.24
C HIS A 197 -10.48 -10.34 36.78
N ASP A 198 -10.76 -11.40 36.02
CA ASP A 198 -12.10 -11.69 35.48
C ASP A 198 -13.08 -12.11 36.61
N ILE A 199 -12.59 -12.71 37.70
CA ILE A 199 -13.37 -12.96 38.93
C ILE A 199 -13.71 -11.66 39.69
N ALA A 200 -12.83 -10.64 39.64
CA ALA A 200 -13.00 -9.39 40.37
C ALA A 200 -13.87 -8.35 39.64
N VAL A 201 -13.93 -8.38 38.30
CA VAL A 201 -14.54 -7.29 37.51
C VAL A 201 -15.72 -7.74 36.65
N TRP A 202 -15.70 -8.92 36.00
CA TRP A 202 -16.81 -9.42 35.15
C TRP A 202 -16.82 -10.96 35.02
N PRO A 203 -17.68 -11.70 35.76
CA PRO A 203 -17.63 -13.17 35.86
C PRO A 203 -17.96 -13.95 34.57
N ARG A 204 -18.47 -13.29 33.51
CA ARG A 204 -18.75 -13.94 32.21
C ARG A 204 -17.48 -14.29 31.42
N ASN A 205 -16.42 -13.48 31.51
CA ASN A 205 -15.14 -13.71 30.80
C ASN A 205 -14.34 -14.90 31.38
N SER A 206 -14.47 -15.18 32.68
CA SER A 206 -13.86 -16.34 33.33
C SER A 206 -14.43 -17.67 32.82
N PHE A 207 -15.75 -17.71 32.57
CA PHE A 207 -16.45 -18.92 32.11
C PHE A 207 -16.17 -19.26 30.64
N GLU A 208 -16.00 -18.24 29.80
CA GLU A 208 -15.59 -18.39 28.39
C GLU A 208 -14.14 -18.89 28.31
N ARG A 209 -13.22 -18.26 29.05
CA ARG A 209 -11.81 -18.70 29.16
C ARG A 209 -11.69 -20.16 29.61
N LEU A 210 -12.42 -20.58 30.65
CA LEU A 210 -12.38 -21.95 31.15
C LEU A 210 -12.94 -22.95 30.12
N ARG A 211 -13.99 -22.58 29.38
CA ARG A 211 -14.55 -23.41 28.30
C ARG A 211 -13.58 -23.56 27.12
N VAL A 212 -12.91 -22.49 26.72
CA VAL A 212 -11.92 -22.51 25.61
C VAL A 212 -10.69 -23.36 25.98
N LEU A 213 -10.15 -23.18 27.20
CA LEU A 213 -9.00 -23.96 27.68
C LEU A 213 -9.33 -25.43 27.96
N SER A 214 -10.58 -25.74 28.33
CA SER A 214 -11.06 -27.12 28.49
C SER A 214 -11.52 -27.78 27.18
N GLY A 215 -11.38 -27.10 26.04
CA GLY A 215 -11.79 -27.61 24.72
C GLY A 215 -13.30 -27.68 24.50
N LYS A 216 -14.10 -27.15 25.42
CA LYS A 216 -15.58 -27.11 25.34
C LYS A 216 -16.12 -25.98 24.47
N SER A 217 -15.26 -25.09 23.97
CA SER A 217 -15.61 -24.01 23.05
C SER A 217 -14.39 -23.63 22.22
N SER A 218 -14.60 -23.17 20.98
CA SER A 218 -13.53 -22.71 20.09
C SER A 218 -12.90 -21.42 20.63
N ASP A 219 -11.60 -21.20 20.38
CA ASP A 219 -10.97 -19.93 20.75
C ASP A 219 -11.65 -18.80 19.96
N PRO A 220 -12.07 -17.69 20.60
CA PRO A 220 -12.72 -16.58 19.91
C PRO A 220 -11.93 -15.99 18.74
N PHE A 221 -10.61 -16.17 18.72
CA PHE A 221 -9.73 -15.74 17.62
C PHE A 221 -9.37 -16.88 16.64
N ALA A 222 -9.93 -18.09 16.81
CA ALA A 222 -9.86 -19.17 15.83
C ALA A 222 -10.80 -18.90 14.64
N VAL A 223 -10.60 -17.76 13.97
CA VAL A 223 -11.34 -17.32 12.79
C VAL A 223 -10.64 -17.69 11.49
N TYR A 224 -9.45 -18.27 11.55
CA TYR A 224 -8.65 -18.59 10.36
C TYR A 224 -9.35 -19.58 9.44
N ASP A 225 -10.05 -20.59 9.98
CA ASP A 225 -10.85 -21.51 9.16
C ASP A 225 -11.95 -20.76 8.39
N TYR A 226 -12.62 -19.80 9.05
CA TYR A 226 -13.61 -18.94 8.40
C TYR A 226 -12.99 -18.06 7.31
N ILE A 227 -11.86 -17.41 7.61
CA ILE A 227 -11.14 -16.55 6.65
C ILE A 227 -10.70 -17.38 5.43
N ILE A 228 -10.03 -18.51 5.68
CA ILE A 228 -9.50 -19.40 4.64
C ILE A 228 -10.64 -19.96 3.78
N SER A 229 -11.75 -20.39 4.38
CA SER A 229 -12.90 -20.90 3.63
C SER A 229 -13.48 -19.85 2.67
N ASN A 230 -13.55 -18.59 3.11
CA ASN A 230 -14.02 -17.49 2.26
C ASN A 230 -13.03 -17.14 1.13
N ILE A 231 -11.73 -17.21 1.41
CA ILE A 231 -10.68 -17.05 0.40
C ILE A 231 -10.80 -18.14 -0.66
N GLU A 232 -10.95 -19.40 -0.23
CA GLU A 232 -11.07 -20.57 -1.12
C GLU A 232 -12.39 -20.51 -1.94
N GLU A 233 -13.53 -20.17 -1.32
CA GLU A 233 -14.83 -20.03 -2.01
C GLU A 233 -14.79 -18.99 -3.14
N THR A 234 -14.06 -17.90 -2.92
CA THR A 234 -13.97 -16.78 -3.88
C THR A 234 -12.74 -16.83 -4.77
N SER A 235 -11.87 -17.83 -4.59
CA SER A 235 -10.56 -17.92 -5.28
C SER A 235 -9.75 -16.62 -5.17
N SER A 236 -9.79 -15.97 -4.01
CA SER A 236 -9.11 -14.69 -3.80
C SER A 236 -7.61 -14.87 -3.56
N ASP A 237 -6.80 -14.02 -4.19
CA ASP A 237 -5.38 -13.92 -3.84
C ASP A 237 -5.24 -13.36 -2.42
N ALA A 238 -4.42 -14.00 -1.59
CA ALA A 238 -4.25 -13.63 -0.19
C ALA A 238 -2.79 -13.66 0.30
N LYS A 239 -2.46 -12.73 1.19
CA LYS A 239 -1.21 -12.73 1.97
C LYS A 239 -1.50 -12.59 3.46
N PHE A 240 -0.68 -13.23 4.29
CA PHE A 240 -0.80 -13.17 5.75
C PHE A 240 0.47 -12.58 6.37
N PHE A 241 0.32 -11.66 7.31
CA PHE A 241 1.44 -11.06 8.04
C PHE A 241 1.41 -11.51 9.51
N PHE A 242 2.53 -12.08 9.95
CA PHE A 242 2.63 -12.71 11.26
C PHE A 242 3.62 -11.97 12.18
N PRO A 243 3.18 -11.61 13.39
CA PRO A 243 4.07 -11.02 14.38
C PRO A 243 5.01 -12.04 15.02
N ALA A 244 6.29 -11.69 15.13
CA ALA A 244 7.31 -12.50 15.81
C ALA A 244 8.02 -11.74 16.95
N GLY A 245 7.44 -10.61 17.35
CA GLY A 245 7.94 -9.71 18.38
C GLY A 245 7.78 -10.23 19.81
N LYS A 246 8.35 -9.46 20.74
CA LYS A 246 8.09 -9.64 22.17
C LYS A 246 6.81 -8.90 22.56
N LEU A 247 6.22 -9.30 23.68
CA LEU A 247 5.12 -8.55 24.29
C LEU A 247 5.57 -7.13 24.64
N SER A 248 4.71 -6.16 24.35
CA SER A 248 4.89 -4.75 24.69
C SER A 248 3.54 -4.12 25.04
N ASP A 249 3.52 -2.82 25.35
CA ASP A 249 2.27 -2.08 25.56
C ASP A 249 1.39 -2.04 24.29
N TYR A 250 2.04 -2.10 23.11
CA TYR A 250 1.39 -2.08 21.80
C TYR A 250 1.24 -3.48 21.19
N ASP A 251 2.12 -4.43 21.54
CA ASP A 251 2.18 -5.76 20.92
C ASP A 251 1.70 -6.84 21.90
N ARG A 252 0.54 -7.44 21.62
CA ARG A 252 -0.09 -8.46 22.48
C ARG A 252 -0.05 -9.88 21.91
N ASN A 253 0.79 -10.06 20.91
CA ASN A 253 0.95 -11.28 20.12
C ASN A 253 1.40 -12.49 20.97
N PRO A 254 1.03 -13.72 20.59
CA PRO A 254 1.60 -14.94 21.16
C PRO A 254 3.12 -14.99 20.96
N SER A 255 3.80 -15.67 21.89
CA SER A 255 5.22 -15.94 21.72
C SER A 255 5.44 -16.81 20.49
N TRP A 256 6.44 -16.48 19.67
CA TRP A 256 6.89 -17.30 18.52
C TRP A 256 7.28 -18.74 18.92
N LYS A 257 7.50 -19.00 20.22
CA LYS A 257 7.77 -20.34 20.78
C LYS A 257 6.51 -21.17 21.03
N ASN A 258 5.33 -20.56 21.00
CA ASN A 258 4.07 -21.26 21.24
C ASN A 258 3.77 -22.25 20.10
N GLN A 259 3.50 -23.50 20.43
CA GLN A 259 3.40 -24.56 19.42
C GLN A 259 2.16 -24.38 18.52
N GLU A 260 1.02 -24.01 19.09
CA GLU A 260 -0.22 -23.75 18.34
C GLU A 260 -0.03 -22.61 17.35
N TYR A 261 0.65 -21.53 17.76
CA TYR A 261 0.96 -20.41 16.88
C TYR A 261 1.90 -20.80 15.74
N ARG A 262 2.93 -21.60 16.05
CA ARG A 262 3.84 -22.11 15.02
C ARG A 262 3.13 -23.02 14.02
N ASN A 263 2.19 -23.85 14.47
CA ASN A 263 1.39 -24.68 13.58
C ASN A 263 0.52 -23.82 12.66
N LEU A 264 -0.19 -22.83 13.22
CA LEU A 264 -0.98 -21.87 12.44
C LEU A 264 -0.14 -21.16 11.37
N ILE A 265 1.04 -20.64 11.73
CA ILE A 265 1.94 -19.96 10.79
C ILE A 265 2.36 -20.91 9.67
N ARG A 266 2.72 -22.15 9.99
CA ARG A 266 3.17 -23.14 9.00
C ARG A 266 2.04 -23.55 8.07
N GLU A 267 0.90 -23.97 8.61
CA GLU A 267 -0.27 -24.39 7.83
C GLU A 267 -0.76 -23.26 6.91
N THR A 268 -0.77 -22.02 7.41
CA THR A 268 -1.12 -20.87 6.57
C THR A 268 -0.04 -20.58 5.53
N GLY A 269 1.24 -20.65 5.91
CA GLY A 269 2.39 -20.37 5.04
C GLY A 269 2.67 -21.43 3.97
N GLU A 270 2.13 -22.64 4.13
CA GLU A 270 2.10 -23.70 3.11
C GLU A 270 1.11 -23.38 1.98
N LYS A 271 -0.02 -22.73 2.32
CA LYS A 271 -1.08 -22.38 1.35
C LYS A 271 -0.92 -20.98 0.76
N TYR A 272 -0.47 -20.02 1.56
CA TYR A 272 -0.46 -18.60 1.22
C TYR A 272 0.92 -17.97 1.48
N VAL A 273 1.15 -16.82 0.86
CA VAL A 273 2.37 -16.05 1.12
C VAL A 273 2.32 -15.50 2.54
N ALA A 274 3.38 -15.77 3.32
CA ALA A 274 3.52 -15.34 4.70
C ALA A 274 4.62 -14.29 4.83
N GLY A 275 4.30 -13.15 5.45
CA GLY A 275 5.17 -12.00 5.66
C GLY A 275 5.42 -11.69 7.14
N LEU A 276 6.42 -10.86 7.40
CA LEU A 276 6.68 -10.35 8.74
C LEU A 276 5.70 -9.22 9.09
N HIS A 277 5.11 -9.30 10.28
CA HIS A 277 4.41 -8.18 10.92
C HIS A 277 5.26 -7.65 12.07
N PRO A 278 6.32 -6.86 11.80
CA PRO A 278 7.26 -6.41 12.82
C PRO A 278 6.55 -5.60 13.90
N SER A 279 7.01 -5.76 15.14
CA SER A 279 6.46 -5.10 16.33
C SER A 279 6.51 -3.58 16.24
N TYR A 280 5.74 -2.92 17.10
CA TYR A 280 5.64 -1.45 17.12
C TYR A 280 7.02 -0.76 17.12
N TYR A 281 7.95 -1.23 17.95
CA TYR A 281 9.30 -0.66 18.09
C TYR A 281 10.29 -1.10 17.02
N ALA A 282 10.00 -2.16 16.26
CA ALA A 282 10.88 -2.66 15.22
C ALA A 282 10.95 -1.70 14.01
N SER A 283 9.93 -0.86 13.81
CA SER A 283 9.85 0.11 12.69
C SER A 283 10.99 1.14 12.62
N GLU A 284 11.71 1.36 13.72
CA GLU A 284 12.86 2.26 13.82
C GLU A 284 14.08 1.57 14.46
N ASN A 285 14.08 0.24 14.53
CA ASN A 285 15.16 -0.51 15.18
C ASN A 285 15.52 -1.78 14.39
N SER A 286 16.55 -1.68 13.55
CA SER A 286 17.07 -2.77 12.71
C SER A 286 17.39 -4.04 13.51
N GLN A 287 17.98 -3.92 14.71
CA GLN A 287 18.32 -5.09 15.52
C GLN A 287 17.07 -5.84 16.02
N VAL A 288 16.04 -5.10 16.42
CA VAL A 288 14.75 -5.70 16.80
C VAL A 288 14.08 -6.33 15.59
N PHE A 289 14.02 -5.61 14.47
CA PHE A 289 13.47 -6.09 13.21
C PHE A 289 14.13 -7.41 12.77
N ARG A 290 15.47 -7.44 12.71
CA ARG A 290 16.25 -8.63 12.35
C ARG A 290 15.94 -9.81 13.25
N THR A 291 15.89 -9.58 14.57
CA THR A 291 15.56 -10.62 15.54
C THR A 291 14.16 -11.21 15.30
N GLU A 292 13.19 -10.38 14.92
CA GLU A 292 11.82 -10.82 14.62
C GLU A 292 11.74 -11.54 13.28
N LYS A 293 12.43 -11.05 12.25
CA LYS A 293 12.60 -11.71 10.97
C LYS A 293 13.19 -13.11 11.14
N ASP A 294 14.29 -13.24 11.89
CA ASP A 294 14.96 -14.52 12.15
C ASP A 294 14.04 -15.52 12.84
N ARG A 295 13.22 -15.06 13.79
CA ARG A 295 12.23 -15.92 14.46
C ARG A 295 11.19 -16.43 13.48
N LEU A 296 10.60 -15.57 12.66
CA LEU A 296 9.60 -16.00 11.67
C LEU A 296 10.22 -16.97 10.65
N GLN A 297 11.44 -16.70 10.17
CA GLN A 297 12.20 -17.61 9.32
C GLN A 297 12.41 -18.98 9.98
N SER A 298 12.73 -19.01 11.29
CA SER A 298 12.89 -20.28 12.03
C SER A 298 11.58 -21.08 12.17
N VAL A 299 10.42 -20.42 12.09
CA VAL A 299 9.12 -21.09 12.14
C VAL A 299 8.76 -21.68 10.78
N LEU A 300 8.98 -20.92 9.71
CA LEU A 300 8.62 -21.27 8.33
C LEU A 300 9.69 -22.08 7.58
N GLY A 301 10.95 -22.06 8.01
CA GLY A 301 12.05 -22.79 7.36
C GLY A 301 12.48 -22.20 6.01
N ARG A 302 12.15 -20.94 5.72
CA ARG A 302 12.50 -20.22 4.48
C ARG A 302 12.78 -18.76 4.77
N GLU A 303 13.43 -18.07 3.82
CA GLU A 303 13.67 -16.63 3.91
C GLU A 303 12.35 -15.85 3.86
N ILE A 304 12.32 -14.71 4.57
CA ILE A 304 11.19 -13.77 4.57
C ILE A 304 11.62 -12.47 3.89
N ASN A 305 10.93 -12.12 2.82
CA ASN A 305 11.25 -10.98 1.95
C ASN A 305 10.10 -9.97 1.81
N ILE A 306 8.99 -10.16 2.53
CA ILE A 306 7.88 -9.21 2.58
C ILE A 306 7.57 -8.79 4.01
N SER A 307 7.13 -7.54 4.19
CA SER A 307 6.82 -6.98 5.51
C SER A 307 5.61 -6.05 5.49
N ARG A 308 4.92 -5.94 6.63
CA ARG A 308 3.95 -4.87 6.91
C ARG A 308 4.11 -4.38 8.34
N PHE A 309 4.47 -3.12 8.53
CA PHE A 309 4.64 -2.55 9.86
C PHE A 309 3.36 -2.58 10.69
N HIS A 310 3.43 -3.05 11.93
CA HIS A 310 2.35 -2.93 12.89
C HIS A 310 1.98 -1.46 13.10
N PHE A 311 0.68 -1.19 13.23
CA PHE A 311 0.10 0.16 13.20
C PHE A 311 0.40 0.94 11.91
N ILE A 312 0.83 0.28 10.82
CA ILE A 312 1.35 0.91 9.60
C ILE A 312 2.35 2.04 9.89
N ARG A 313 3.14 1.82 10.95
CA ARG A 313 4.03 2.81 11.53
C ARG A 313 5.39 2.72 10.84
N PHE A 314 5.65 3.65 9.95
CA PHE A 314 6.96 3.80 9.31
C PHE A 314 7.27 5.27 9.10
N LYS A 315 8.55 5.59 8.91
CA LYS A 315 9.04 6.93 8.56
C LYS A 315 9.93 6.84 7.33
N LEU A 316 9.67 7.69 6.35
CA LEU A 316 10.50 7.78 5.15
C LEU A 316 11.71 8.68 5.41
N PRO A 317 12.88 8.38 4.82
CA PRO A 317 13.19 7.13 4.12
C PRO A 317 13.66 6.02 5.09
N GLY A 318 13.92 6.35 6.36
CA GLY A 318 14.65 5.50 7.32
C GLY A 318 14.08 4.08 7.51
N SER A 319 12.77 3.94 7.68
CA SER A 319 12.15 2.61 7.84
C SER A 319 12.26 1.77 6.56
N TYR A 320 12.22 2.37 5.37
CA TYR A 320 12.34 1.66 4.10
C TYR A 320 13.79 1.30 3.77
N LYS A 321 14.76 2.18 4.09
CA LYS A 321 16.19 1.84 4.06
C LYS A 321 16.47 0.63 4.94
N MET A 322 15.92 0.60 6.16
CA MET A 322 16.03 -0.55 7.06
C MET A 322 15.43 -1.83 6.45
N LEU A 323 14.26 -1.77 5.80
CA LEU A 323 13.70 -2.93 5.12
C LEU A 323 14.66 -3.49 4.05
N ILE A 324 15.24 -2.61 3.24
CA ILE A 324 16.21 -2.98 2.19
C ILE A 324 17.46 -3.63 2.79
N ASP A 325 18.05 -3.02 3.82
CA ASP A 325 19.25 -3.51 4.48
C ASP A 325 19.04 -4.88 5.15
N GLU A 326 17.82 -5.13 5.62
CA GLU A 326 17.40 -6.41 6.19
C GLU A 326 16.91 -7.41 5.14
N GLY A 327 17.05 -7.12 3.84
CA GLY A 327 16.71 -8.05 2.75
C GLY A 327 15.21 -8.24 2.51
N ILE A 328 14.39 -7.24 2.82
CA ILE A 328 12.99 -7.18 2.43
C ILE A 328 12.89 -6.52 1.06
N SER A 329 12.22 -7.19 0.13
CA SER A 329 12.01 -6.72 -1.25
C SER A 329 10.60 -6.17 -1.49
N GLU A 330 9.65 -6.40 -0.59
CA GLU A 330 8.27 -5.93 -0.73
C GLU A 330 7.68 -5.41 0.60
N ASP A 331 7.21 -4.15 0.60
CA ASP A 331 6.47 -3.54 1.71
C ASP A 331 4.97 -3.46 1.40
N HIS A 332 4.15 -3.70 2.42
CA HIS A 332 2.68 -3.64 2.35
C HIS A 332 2.09 -2.63 3.35
N SER A 333 2.86 -1.62 3.77
CA SER A 333 2.47 -0.66 4.82
C SER A 333 1.90 0.65 4.28
N MET A 334 1.99 0.90 2.96
CA MET A 334 1.63 2.17 2.33
C MET A 334 0.11 2.38 2.19
N GLY A 335 -0.54 2.71 3.30
CA GLY A 335 -1.92 3.23 3.36
C GLY A 335 -2.05 4.21 4.53
N TYR A 336 -3.22 4.81 4.74
CA TYR A 336 -3.44 5.71 5.88
C TYR A 336 -4.18 5.00 7.01
N PRO A 337 -3.93 5.39 8.27
CA PRO A 337 -4.62 4.78 9.40
C PRO A 337 -6.02 5.37 9.58
N ASP A 338 -6.16 6.67 9.34
CA ASP A 338 -7.36 7.48 9.58
C ASP A 338 -8.30 7.54 8.37
N GLU A 339 -7.80 7.28 7.17
CA GLU A 339 -8.54 7.51 5.92
C GLU A 339 -8.36 6.37 4.90
N PRO A 340 -9.43 5.84 4.29
CA PRO A 340 -9.30 4.91 3.17
C PRO A 340 -9.05 5.65 1.85
N GLY A 341 -8.26 5.06 0.97
CA GLY A 341 -7.95 5.61 -0.35
C GLY A 341 -6.52 5.36 -0.82
N PHE A 342 -6.12 6.05 -1.88
CA PHE A 342 -4.84 5.86 -2.56
C PHE A 342 -3.78 6.78 -1.97
N ARG A 343 -3.07 6.34 -0.91
CA ARG A 343 -2.04 7.15 -0.22
C ARG A 343 -1.01 7.74 -1.20
N ALA A 344 -0.51 6.94 -2.14
CA ALA A 344 0.45 7.37 -3.17
C ALA A 344 -0.22 7.84 -4.48
N GLY A 345 -1.54 8.03 -4.50
CA GLY A 345 -2.30 8.40 -5.71
C GLY A 345 -2.31 7.32 -6.81
N ILE A 346 -1.84 6.11 -6.51
CA ILE A 346 -1.65 5.01 -7.45
C ILE A 346 -2.25 3.71 -6.89
N ALA A 347 -2.87 2.92 -7.76
CA ALA A 347 -3.46 1.61 -7.46
C ALA A 347 -2.50 0.44 -7.73
N GLY A 348 -1.42 0.65 -8.47
CA GLY A 348 -0.41 -0.37 -8.75
C GLY A 348 0.75 -0.38 -7.73
N PRO A 349 1.48 -1.51 -7.61
CA PRO A 349 2.79 -1.52 -6.98
C PRO A 349 3.78 -0.60 -7.71
N PHE A 350 4.73 -0.03 -6.97
CA PHE A 350 5.80 0.81 -7.52
C PHE A 350 7.09 0.62 -6.73
N MET A 351 8.24 0.96 -7.31
CA MET A 351 9.52 0.92 -6.59
C MET A 351 9.68 2.16 -5.71
N PHE A 352 10.16 2.00 -4.49
CA PHE A 352 10.44 3.12 -3.60
C PHE A 352 11.58 3.98 -4.17
N TYR A 353 11.31 5.28 -4.33
CA TYR A 353 12.33 6.28 -4.65
C TYR A 353 12.81 6.95 -3.37
N ASP A 354 14.10 6.83 -3.10
CA ASP A 354 14.76 7.44 -1.98
C ASP A 354 15.11 8.90 -2.31
N LEU A 355 14.32 9.83 -1.78
CA LEU A 355 14.49 11.26 -2.04
C LEU A 355 15.78 11.85 -1.44
N GLU A 356 16.29 11.27 -0.35
CA GLU A 356 17.56 11.74 0.23
C GLU A 356 18.76 11.34 -0.62
N GLU A 357 18.68 10.17 -1.28
CA GLU A 357 19.77 9.62 -2.09
C GLU A 357 19.57 9.81 -3.59
N GLU A 358 18.45 10.42 -4.01
CA GLU A 358 18.04 10.62 -5.40
C GLU A 358 18.15 9.36 -6.26
N LYS A 359 17.65 8.24 -5.72
CA LYS A 359 17.77 6.93 -6.39
C LYS A 359 16.51 6.08 -6.25
N THR A 360 16.25 5.30 -7.28
CA THR A 360 15.27 4.21 -7.20
C THR A 360 15.89 3.05 -6.41
N SER A 361 15.18 2.57 -5.40
CA SER A 361 15.62 1.42 -4.61
C SER A 361 15.08 0.09 -5.16
N GLY A 362 15.55 -1.02 -4.60
CA GLY A 362 15.02 -2.37 -4.89
C GLY A 362 13.78 -2.76 -4.08
N LEU A 363 13.21 -1.85 -3.27
CA LEU A 363 12.02 -2.14 -2.46
C LEU A 363 10.76 -1.82 -3.26
N LYS A 364 9.96 -2.85 -3.51
CA LYS A 364 8.63 -2.69 -4.11
C LYS A 364 7.61 -2.34 -3.02
N VAL A 365 6.88 -1.26 -3.22
CA VAL A 365 5.80 -0.82 -2.34
C VAL A 365 4.48 -1.28 -2.94
N VAL A 366 3.68 -2.01 -2.16
CA VAL A 366 2.32 -2.42 -2.51
C VAL A 366 1.34 -1.64 -1.61
N PRO A 367 0.76 -0.53 -2.10
CA PRO A 367 -0.16 0.27 -1.31
C PRO A 367 -1.48 -0.46 -1.07
N PHE A 368 -2.16 -0.11 0.02
CA PHE A 368 -3.51 -0.60 0.30
C PHE A 368 -4.51 0.53 0.42
N GLN A 369 -5.76 0.25 0.04
CA GLN A 369 -6.81 1.26 -0.06
C GLN A 369 -7.80 1.21 1.10
N VAL A 370 -8.00 0.04 1.70
CA VAL A 370 -8.95 -0.13 2.79
C VAL A 370 -8.36 -0.99 3.90
N MET A 371 -8.60 -0.57 5.13
CA MET A 371 -8.32 -1.34 6.35
C MET A 371 -9.58 -1.33 7.20
N ASP A 372 -10.02 -2.51 7.65
CA ASP A 372 -11.14 -2.67 8.59
C ASP A 372 -11.06 -1.71 9.79
N ALA A 373 -9.90 -1.64 10.47
CA ALA A 373 -9.67 -0.74 11.60
C ALA A 373 -9.89 0.73 11.26
N THR A 374 -9.52 1.17 10.05
CA THR A 374 -9.82 2.53 9.57
C THR A 374 -11.32 2.77 9.52
N LEU A 375 -12.08 1.82 8.97
CA LEU A 375 -13.53 1.94 8.81
C LEU A 375 -14.24 2.00 10.16
N TYR A 376 -13.93 1.08 11.08
CA TYR A 376 -14.68 0.95 12.34
C TYR A 376 -14.11 1.77 13.51
N GLN A 377 -12.79 1.90 13.66
CA GLN A 377 -12.18 2.61 14.81
C GLN A 377 -11.99 4.10 14.53
N TYR A 378 -11.43 4.44 13.37
CA TYR A 378 -11.05 5.82 13.05
C TYR A 378 -12.24 6.59 12.49
N ARG A 379 -12.88 6.03 11.46
CA ARG A 379 -14.02 6.64 10.78
C ARG A 379 -15.36 6.36 11.44
N GLN A 380 -15.43 5.32 12.29
CA GLN A 380 -16.64 4.92 13.02
C GLN A 380 -17.85 4.74 12.10
N LEU A 381 -17.62 4.18 10.91
CA LEU A 381 -18.67 3.89 9.95
C LEU A 381 -19.45 2.65 10.41
N ASP A 382 -20.74 2.66 10.12
CA ASP A 382 -21.50 1.41 10.07
C ASP A 382 -21.11 0.59 8.82
N PRO A 383 -21.39 -0.72 8.81
CA PRO A 383 -21.02 -1.60 7.71
C PRO A 383 -21.60 -1.21 6.34
N ASP A 384 -22.76 -0.56 6.28
CA ASP A 384 -23.41 -0.22 5.01
C ASP A 384 -22.68 0.97 4.36
N LEU A 385 -22.36 2.01 5.13
CA LEU A 385 -21.52 3.13 4.65
C LEU A 385 -20.10 2.69 4.28
N ALA A 386 -19.54 1.74 5.06
CA ALA A 386 -18.26 1.14 4.75
C ALA A 386 -18.28 0.35 3.42
N GLU A 387 -19.40 -0.32 3.13
CA GLU A 387 -19.62 -1.00 1.87
C GLU A 387 -19.58 -0.03 0.68
N GLU A 388 -20.35 1.05 0.72
CA GLU A 388 -20.40 2.04 -0.36
C GLU A 388 -19.01 2.58 -0.70
N LEU A 389 -18.19 2.82 0.33
CA LEU A 389 -16.82 3.29 0.19
C LEU A 389 -15.90 2.24 -0.43
N ILE A 390 -15.99 0.99 0.01
CA ILE A 390 -15.25 -0.14 -0.59
C ILE A 390 -15.63 -0.29 -2.07
N LEU A 391 -16.92 -0.25 -2.41
CA LEU A 391 -17.40 -0.34 -3.79
C LEU A 391 -16.84 0.77 -4.66
N LYS A 392 -16.80 2.00 -4.14
CA LYS A 392 -16.17 3.13 -4.83
C LYS A 392 -14.70 2.86 -5.12
N LEU A 393 -13.93 2.42 -4.13
CA LEU A 393 -12.49 2.16 -4.30
C LEU A 393 -12.22 1.00 -5.27
N ILE A 394 -13.01 -0.07 -5.23
CA ILE A 394 -12.94 -1.16 -6.21
C ILE A 394 -13.24 -0.63 -7.62
N SER A 395 -14.31 0.17 -7.79
CA SER A 395 -14.69 0.76 -9.07
C SER A 395 -13.60 1.65 -9.66
N GLU A 396 -13.01 2.54 -8.84
CA GLU A 396 -11.92 3.40 -9.28
C GLU A 396 -10.66 2.59 -9.65
N THR A 397 -10.35 1.53 -8.90
CA THR A 397 -9.26 0.60 -9.23
C THR A 397 -9.52 -0.11 -10.57
N ARG A 398 -10.78 -0.52 -10.85
CA ARG A 398 -11.16 -1.13 -12.13
C ARG A 398 -10.98 -0.17 -13.30
N LYS A 399 -11.40 1.09 -13.15
CA LYS A 399 -11.22 2.12 -14.19
C LYS A 399 -9.76 2.32 -14.56
N ALA A 400 -8.88 2.23 -13.56
CA ALA A 400 -7.43 2.32 -13.67
C ALA A 400 -6.74 1.03 -14.20
N GLY A 401 -7.38 -0.14 -14.11
CA GLY A 401 -6.71 -1.42 -14.34
C GLY A 401 -5.62 -1.70 -13.29
N GLY A 402 -5.88 -1.33 -12.03
CA GLY A 402 -4.93 -1.40 -10.92
C GLY A 402 -5.09 -2.63 -10.01
N LEU A 403 -4.40 -2.61 -8.86
CA LEU A 403 -4.51 -3.62 -7.82
C LEU A 403 -5.31 -3.04 -6.62
N PHE A 404 -6.47 -3.61 -6.35
CA PHE A 404 -7.21 -3.30 -5.13
C PHE A 404 -6.69 -4.17 -3.99
N VAL A 405 -6.18 -3.55 -2.93
CA VAL A 405 -5.65 -4.24 -1.76
C VAL A 405 -6.48 -3.87 -0.54
N SER A 406 -7.03 -4.91 0.11
CA SER A 406 -7.76 -4.78 1.37
C SER A 406 -6.95 -5.38 2.52
N LEU A 407 -6.98 -4.71 3.67
CA LEU A 407 -6.36 -5.15 4.91
C LEU A 407 -7.44 -5.46 5.95
N TRP A 408 -7.40 -6.67 6.48
CA TRP A 408 -8.30 -7.11 7.54
C TRP A 408 -7.53 -7.75 8.68
N HIS A 409 -8.04 -7.58 9.89
CA HIS A 409 -7.48 -8.21 11.07
C HIS A 409 -8.37 -9.36 11.49
N ASN A 410 -7.75 -10.44 11.98
CA ASN A 410 -8.49 -11.59 12.50
C ASN A 410 -9.44 -11.18 13.67
N THR A 411 -9.15 -10.08 14.35
CA THR A 411 -9.95 -9.56 15.46
C THR A 411 -11.26 -8.89 15.04
N SER A 412 -11.40 -8.40 13.80
CA SER A 412 -12.66 -7.81 13.31
C SER A 412 -13.61 -8.84 12.69
N LEU A 413 -13.15 -10.08 12.55
CA LEU A 413 -13.88 -11.19 11.91
C LEU A 413 -14.31 -12.27 12.90
N GLN A 414 -14.49 -11.92 14.18
CA GLN A 414 -14.94 -12.85 15.22
C GLN A 414 -16.41 -13.23 15.07
N ASP A 415 -16.79 -14.42 15.55
CA ASP A 415 -18.19 -14.86 15.57
C ASP A 415 -18.92 -14.31 16.79
N LYS A 416 -19.08 -12.99 16.85
CA LYS A 416 -19.81 -12.29 17.91
C LYS A 416 -20.78 -11.27 17.34
N PRO A 417 -21.90 -10.96 18.02
CA PRO A 417 -22.92 -10.06 17.51
C PRO A 417 -22.39 -8.72 16.99
N GLU A 418 -21.40 -8.14 17.66
CA GLU A 418 -20.79 -6.85 17.27
C GLU A 418 -19.99 -6.91 15.96
N TRP A 419 -19.54 -8.09 15.53
CA TRP A 419 -18.72 -8.29 14.33
C TRP A 419 -19.51 -8.89 13.15
N GLN A 420 -20.78 -9.26 13.33
CA GLN A 420 -21.59 -9.89 12.27
C GLN A 420 -21.76 -8.97 11.05
N GLY A 421 -21.91 -7.66 11.25
CA GLY A 421 -21.95 -6.69 10.17
C GLY A 421 -20.65 -6.67 9.35
N TRP A 422 -19.51 -6.71 10.05
CA TRP A 422 -18.18 -6.72 9.44
C TRP A 422 -17.86 -8.02 8.71
N ARG A 423 -18.30 -9.17 9.22
CA ARG A 423 -18.23 -10.47 8.53
C ARG A 423 -19.00 -10.46 7.20
N ARG A 424 -20.25 -9.99 7.22
CA ARG A 424 -21.05 -9.86 5.99
C ARG A 424 -20.38 -8.92 4.98
N LEU A 425 -19.82 -7.81 5.45
CA LEU A 425 -19.09 -6.88 4.60
C LEU A 425 -17.84 -7.52 3.99
N PHE A 426 -17.07 -8.27 4.79
CA PHE A 426 -15.90 -9.02 4.33
C PHE A 426 -16.26 -10.04 3.23
N GLU A 427 -17.28 -10.87 3.47
CA GLU A 427 -17.79 -11.85 2.50
C GLU A 427 -18.23 -11.18 1.20
N LYS A 428 -18.98 -10.08 1.31
CA LYS A 428 -19.49 -9.33 0.17
C LYS A 428 -18.38 -8.67 -0.62
N MET A 429 -17.40 -8.07 0.05
CA MET A 429 -16.21 -7.52 -0.59
C MET A 429 -15.46 -8.60 -1.37
N LEU A 430 -15.22 -9.78 -0.78
CA LEU A 430 -14.52 -10.87 -1.47
C LEU A 430 -15.27 -11.36 -2.72
N LYS A 431 -16.60 -11.32 -2.70
CA LYS A 431 -17.42 -11.66 -3.88
C LYS A 431 -17.37 -10.57 -4.94
N ILE A 432 -17.55 -9.31 -4.53
CA ILE A 432 -17.61 -8.18 -5.45
C ILE A 432 -16.26 -7.86 -6.06
N GLN A 433 -15.14 -8.10 -5.38
CA GLN A 433 -13.83 -7.87 -5.97
C GLN A 433 -13.51 -8.85 -7.12
N GLN A 434 -14.22 -9.97 -7.26
CA GLN A 434 -13.98 -10.95 -8.33
C GLN A 434 -14.75 -10.67 -9.62
N THR A 435 -15.88 -9.96 -9.52
CA THR A 435 -16.70 -9.53 -10.67
C THR A 435 -16.07 -8.36 -11.41
#